data_AF-A0A2W7MF44-F1
#
_entry.id   AF-A0A2W7MF44-F1
#
_cell.length_a   1.000
_cell.length_b   1.000
_cell.length_c   1.000
_cell.angle_alpha   90.00
_cell.angle_beta   90.00
_cell.angle_gamma   90.00
#
_symmetry.space_group_name_H-M   'P 1'
#
loop_
_entity.id
_entity.type
_entity.pdbx_description
1 polymer ?
#
loop_
_entity_poly.entity_id
_entity_poly.type
_entity_poly.pdbx_seq_one_letter_code
_entity_poly.pdbx_strand_id
1 'polypeptide(L)' 'MWVITVFELNSFRIFEYEDKKEATLALQNFKDTAILSLCA' A
#
# COMPACT_ATOMS: atom_id res chain seq x y z
N MET A 1 -0.75 7.41 -9.82
CA MET A 1 -0.53 7.40 -8.36
C MET A 1 -0.71 5.97 -7.85
N TRP A 2 0.18 5.48 -7.01
CA TRP A 2 0.12 4.14 -6.44
C TRP A 2 -0.36 4.21 -5.00
N VAL A 3 -1.25 3.30 -4.63
CA VAL A 3 -1.90 3.32 -3.31
C VAL A 3 -1.74 1.96 -2.66
N ILE A 4 -1.17 1.93 -1.46
CA ILE A 4 -1.13 0.73 -0.63
C ILE A 4 -2.19 0.88 0.45
N THR A 5 -3.14 -0.05 0.48
CA THR A 5 -4.12 -0.16 1.57
C THR A 5 -3.74 -1.33 2.46
N VAL A 6 -3.45 -1.05 3.72
CA VAL A 6 -3.13 -2.05 4.74
C VAL A 6 -4.36 -2.26 5.61
N PHE A 7 -4.83 -3.50 5.70
CA PHE A 7 -5.98 -3.87 6.51
C PHE A 7 -5.52 -4.39 7.88
N GLU A 8 -5.95 -3.70 8.94
CA GLU A 8 -5.77 -4.09 10.33
C GLU A 8 -7.12 -4.57 10.90
N LEU A 9 -7.10 -5.28 12.03
CA LEU A 9 -8.28 -5.97 12.59
C LEU A 9 -9.55 -5.10 12.68
N ASN A 10 -9.40 -3.79 12.94
CA ASN A 10 -10.51 -2.82 13.06
C ASN A 10 -10.21 -1.49 12.35
N SER A 11 -9.24 -1.44 11.45
CA SER A 11 -8.82 -0.21 10.80
C SER A 11 -8.21 -0.49 9.44
N PHE A 12 -8.13 0.54 8.60
CA PHE A 12 -7.35 0.47 7.39
C PHE A 12 -6.47 1.72 7.30
N ARG A 13 -5.27 1.54 6.75
CA ARG A 13 -4.33 2.64 6.49
C ARG A 13 -4.06 2.69 5.01
N ILE A 14 -4.09 3.91 4.47
CA ILE A 14 -3.85 4.16 3.05
C ILE A 14 -2.55 4.94 2.95
N PHE A 15 -1.66 4.46 2.10
CA PHE A 15 -0.39 5.12 1.79
C PHE A 15 -0.35 5.41 0.30
N GLU A 16 -0.09 6.67 -0.05
CA GLU A 16 -0.01 7.13 -1.42
C GLU A 16 1.45 7.33 -1.82
N TYR A 17 1.77 6.90 -3.03
CA TYR A 17 3.09 6.98 -3.62
C TYR A 17 2.96 7.46 -5.05
N GLU A 18 3.88 8.31 -5.49
CA GLU A 18 3.91 8.74 -6.89
C GLU A 18 4.46 7.63 -7.78
N ASP A 19 5.50 6.94 -7.30
CA ASP A 19 6.28 5.98 -8.07
C ASP A 19 5.92 4.52 -7.74
N LYS A 20 5.77 3.70 -8.79
CA LYS A 20 5.44 2.27 -8.65
C LYS A 20 6.52 1.55 -7.85
N LYS A 21 7.78 1.91 -8.12
CA LYS A 21 8.94 1.21 -7.57
C LYS A 21 9.01 1.40 -6.06
N GLU A 22 8.76 2.61 -5.58
CA GLU A 22 8.71 2.94 -4.15
C GLU A 22 7.54 2.23 -3.47
N ALA A 23 6.36 2.26 -4.07
CA ALA A 23 5.19 1.55 -3.53
C ALA A 23 5.43 0.03 -3.44
N THR A 24 6.12 -0.56 -4.41
CA THR A 24 6.42 -2.00 -4.41
C THR A 24 7.42 -2.35 -3.31
N LEU A 25 8.44 -1.51 -3.09
CA LEU A 25 9.40 -1.70 -1.99
C LEU A 25 8.73 -1.52 -0.62
N ALA A 26 7.85 -0.54 -0.48
CA ALA A 26 7.08 -0.33 0.73
C ALA A 26 6.16 -1.53 1.02
N LEU A 27 5.51 -2.09 -0.01
CA LEU A 27 4.64 -3.26 0.11
C LEU A 27 5.35 -4.45 0.77
N GLN A 28 6.62 -4.69 0.42
CA GLN A 28 7.41 -5.80 0.97
C GLN A 28 7.67 -5.67 2.49
N ASN A 29 7.58 -4.47 3.05
CA ASN A 29 7.78 -4.24 4.48
C ASN A 29 6.51 -4.44 5.30
N PHE A 30 5.34 -4.53 4.67
CA PHE A 30 4.10 -4.83 5.37
C PHE A 30 3.95 -6.35 5.54
N LYS A 31 3.87 -6.80 6.79
CA LYS A 31 3.64 -8.21 7.15
C LYS A 31 2.15 -8.58 7.19
N ASP A 32 1.30 -7.58 7.28
CA ASP A 32 -0.16 -7.72 7.33
C ASP A 32 -0.77 -7.79 5.94
N THR A 33 -2.08 -8.03 5.87
CA THR A 33 -2.80 -8.10 4.60
C THR A 33 -2.84 -6.70 3.97
N ALA A 34 -1.98 -6.47 2.98
CA ALA A 34 -1.86 -5.21 2.25
C ALA A 34 -2.14 -5.40 0.76
N ILE A 35 -2.85 -4.46 0.15
CA ILE A 35 -3.19 -4.44 -1.28
C ILE A 35 -2.56 -3.23 -1.93
N LEU A 36 -1.80 -3.46 -3.00
CA LEU A 36 -1.29 -2.41 -3.88
C LEU A 36 -2.28 -2.17 -5.04
N SER A 37 -2.74 -0.93 -5.17
CA SER A 37 -3.67 -0.48 -6.20
C SER A 37 -3.06 0.64 -7.03
N LEU A 38 -3.39 0.67 -8.32
CA LEU A 38 -3.06 1.78 -9.20
C LEU A 38 -4.26 2.74 -9.24
N CYS A 39 -4.05 3.98 -8.83
CA CYS A 39 -4.99 5.07 -9.03
C CYS A 39 -4.53 5.86 -10.27
N ALA A 40 -5.25 5.65 -11.38
CA ALA A 40 -5.03 6.28 -12.68
C ALA A 40 -6.12 7.32 -12.95
#